data_AF-A0A9X8VC95-F1
#
_entry.id   AF-A0A9X8VC95-F1
#
_cell.length_a   1.000
_cell.length_b   1.000
_cell.length_c   1.000
_cell.angle_alpha   90.00
_cell.angle_beta   90.00
_cell.angle_gamma   90.00
#
_symmetry.space_group_name_H-M   'P 1'
#
loop_
_entity.id
_entity.type
_entity.pdbx_description
1 polymer ?
#
loop_
_entity_poly.entity_id
_entity_poly.type
_entity_poly.pdbx_seq_one_letter_code
_entity_poly.pdbx_strand_id
1 'polypeptide(L)'
;MSEQEKDFFEQAMADVVPLASGRQTLYLKPQAAVDKSARRDAQRLMQENFLSTDFLEVIPCEQPLEFKGEGIQQGVLDKLRNGRYPPQASLNLLRQPVETSRQALFRFIMQ
;
A
#
# COMPACT_ATOMS: atom_id res chain seq x y z
N MET A 1 53.39 0.03 36.21
CA MET A 1 53.59 1.37 35.64
C MET A 1 54.52 2.11 36.57
N SER A 2 55.77 2.27 36.18
CA SER A 2 56.75 3.06 36.92
C SER A 2 56.48 4.56 36.73
N GLU A 3 56.87 5.40 37.68
CA GLU A 3 56.62 6.86 37.62
C GLU A 3 57.20 7.50 36.34
N GLN A 4 58.32 6.96 35.85
CA GLN A 4 58.98 7.40 34.61
C GLN A 4 58.13 7.17 33.35
N GLU A 5 57.33 6.10 33.31
CA GLU A 5 56.42 5.82 32.18
C GLU A 5 55.25 6.80 32.17
N LYS A 6 54.82 7.24 33.36
CA LYS A 6 53.74 8.19 33.52
C LYS A 6 54.17 9.59 33.07
N ASP A 7 55.36 10.02 33.48
CA ASP A 7 55.92 11.32 33.07
C ASP A 7 56.12 11.40 31.55
N PHE A 8 56.61 10.32 30.93
CA PHE A 8 56.76 10.25 29.47
C PHE A 8 55.41 10.33 28.74
N PHE A 9 54.39 9.67 29.26
CA PHE A 9 53.04 9.72 28.70
C PHE A 9 52.41 11.11 28.82
N GLU A 10 52.57 11.78 29.97
CA GLU A 10 52.08 13.15 30.19
C GLU A 10 52.74 14.14 29.23
N GLN A 11 54.05 13.99 28.99
CA GLN A 11 54.78 14.83 28.05
C GLN A 11 54.35 14.61 26.60
N ALA A 12 54.02 13.37 26.21
CA ALA A 12 53.51 13.05 24.88
C ALA A 12 52.06 13.54 24.62
N MET A 13 51.30 13.84 25.68
CA MET A 13 49.91 14.31 25.60
C MET A 13 49.79 15.82 25.90
N ALA A 14 50.90 16.55 26.02
CA ALA A 14 50.89 17.98 26.36
C ALA A 14 50.13 18.85 25.34
N ASP A 15 50.05 18.43 24.08
CA ASP A 15 49.50 19.22 22.98
C ASP A 15 48.02 18.91 22.66
N VAL A 16 47.37 18.00 23.40
CA VAL A 16 45.97 17.63 23.10
C VAL A 16 44.98 18.63 23.71
N VAL A 17 44.18 19.26 22.85
CA VAL A 17 43.07 20.14 23.26
C VAL A 17 41.79 19.31 23.36
N PRO A 18 41.10 19.29 24.52
CA PRO A 18 39.84 18.58 24.64
C PRO A 18 38.79 19.19 23.71
N LEU A 19 38.13 18.36 22.92
CA LEU A 19 37.03 18.80 22.06
C LEU A 19 35.92 19.38 22.93
N ALA A 20 35.42 20.56 22.57
CA ALA A 20 34.27 21.14 23.25
C ALA A 20 33.10 20.16 23.18
N SER A 21 32.53 19.82 24.33
CA SER A 21 31.35 18.94 24.46
C SER A 21 30.11 19.61 23.87
N GLY A 22 30.09 19.83 22.56
CA GLY A 22 28.91 20.16 21.80
C GLY A 22 28.05 18.91 21.72
N ARG A 23 27.07 18.77 22.61
CA ARG A 23 25.92 17.88 22.36
C ARG A 23 25.16 18.43 21.16
N GLN A 24 25.62 18.10 19.96
CA GLN A 24 24.80 18.24 18.76
C GLN A 24 23.90 17.01 18.65
N THR A 25 23.10 16.76 19.69
CA THR A 25 21.96 15.86 19.56
C THR A 25 20.93 16.63 18.74
N LEU A 26 20.89 16.36 17.43
CA LEU A 26 19.81 16.79 16.55
C LEU A 26 18.49 16.28 17.14
N TYR A 27 17.76 17.17 17.82
CA TYR A 27 16.42 16.86 18.30
C TYR A 27 15.48 16.91 17.10
N LEU A 28 15.45 15.81 16.34
CA LEU A 28 14.43 15.60 15.32
C LEU A 28 13.09 15.54 16.03
N LYS A 29 12.29 16.61 15.92
CA LYS A 29 10.91 16.60 16.41
C LYS A 29 10.22 15.35 15.84
N PRO A 30 9.51 14.55 16.65
CA PRO A 30 8.70 13.47 16.12
C PRO A 30 7.77 14.06 15.06
N GLN A 31 7.88 13.60 13.81
CA GLN A 31 6.90 13.95 12.79
C GLN A 31 5.52 13.60 13.34
N ALA A 32 4.56 14.50 13.14
CA ALA A 32 3.17 14.30 13.54
C ALA A 32 2.73 12.89 13.12
N ALA A 33 1.97 12.21 13.99
CA ALA A 33 1.51 10.86 13.75
C ALA A 33 0.84 10.80 12.37
N VAL A 34 1.53 10.21 11.39
CA VAL A 34 0.98 10.02 10.05
C VAL A 34 -0.26 9.17 10.23
N ASP A 35 -1.41 9.60 9.71
CA ASP A 35 -2.66 8.84 9.78
C ASP A 35 -2.46 7.47 9.10
N LYS A 36 -2.25 6.45 9.94
CA LYS A 36 -2.07 5.06 9.49
C LYS A 36 -3.41 4.35 9.24
N SER A 37 -4.54 5.02 9.46
CA SER A 37 -5.89 4.48 9.22
C SER A 37 -6.03 3.97 7.79
N ALA A 38 -5.78 4.82 6.79
CA ALA A 38 -5.88 4.45 5.37
C ALA A 38 -5.01 3.24 4.99
N ARG A 39 -3.81 3.11 5.59
CA ARG A 39 -2.93 1.94 5.37
C ARG A 39 -3.47 0.68 6.02
N ARG A 40 -4.04 0.78 7.23
CA ARG A 40 -4.66 -0.35 7.94
C ARG A 40 -5.92 -0.83 7.24
N ASP A 41 -6.76 0.09 6.78
CA ASP A 41 -7.99 -0.24 6.05
C ASP A 41 -7.67 -0.91 4.70
N ALA A 42 -6.66 -0.39 3.98
CA ALA A 42 -6.17 -1.03 2.77
C ALA A 42 -5.64 -2.45 3.02
N GLN A 43 -4.91 -2.68 4.11
CA GLN A 43 -4.40 -4.01 4.49
C GLN A 43 -5.51 -4.98 4.88
N ARG A 44 -6.51 -4.51 5.64
CA ARG A 44 -7.67 -5.33 6.02
C ARG A 44 -8.42 -5.80 4.77
N LEU A 45 -8.66 -4.89 3.84
CA LEU A 45 -9.38 -5.19 2.63
C LEU A 45 -8.62 -6.16 1.71
N MET A 46 -7.28 -6.17 1.75
CA MET A 46 -6.47 -7.19 1.05
C MET A 46 -6.63 -8.58 1.68
N GLN A 47 -6.79 -8.67 3.01
CA GLN A 47 -7.00 -9.95 3.70
C GLN A 47 -8.42 -10.50 3.51
N GLU A 48 -9.41 -9.63 3.31
CA GLU A 48 -10.83 -9.99 3.12
C GLU A 48 -11.22 -10.22 1.65
N ASN A 49 -10.32 -9.94 0.68
CA ASN A 49 -10.64 -10.03 -0.74
C ASN A 49 -10.74 -11.49 -1.22
N PHE A 50 -11.98 -11.96 -1.41
CA PHE A 50 -12.31 -13.31 -1.87
C PHE A 50 -12.12 -13.55 -3.38
N LEU A 51 -11.78 -12.52 -4.16
CA LEU A 51 -11.56 -12.68 -5.61
C LEU A 51 -10.27 -13.46 -5.86
N SER A 52 -10.40 -14.62 -6.51
CA SER A 52 -9.27 -15.49 -6.88
C SER A 52 -8.56 -15.02 -8.14
N THR A 53 -7.28 -15.36 -8.26
CA THR A 53 -6.47 -15.13 -9.48
C THR A 53 -6.07 -16.44 -10.18
N ASP A 54 -6.25 -17.57 -9.49
CA ASP A 54 -5.92 -18.89 -10.00
C ASP A 54 -7.03 -19.42 -10.93
N PHE A 55 -6.65 -20.31 -11.86
CA PHE A 55 -7.55 -20.99 -12.80
C PHE A 55 -8.34 -20.05 -13.72
N LEU A 56 -7.63 -19.13 -14.39
CA LEU A 56 -8.25 -18.22 -15.35
C LEU A 56 -8.69 -18.95 -16.63
N GLU A 57 -9.99 -18.87 -16.92
CA GLU A 57 -10.53 -19.17 -18.24
C GLU A 57 -10.49 -17.90 -19.11
N VAL A 58 -9.67 -17.93 -20.16
CA VAL A 58 -9.55 -16.78 -21.09
C VAL A 58 -10.76 -16.75 -22.00
N ILE A 59 -11.52 -15.66 -21.93
CA ILE A 59 -12.71 -15.44 -22.76
C ILE A 59 -12.28 -14.91 -24.14
N PRO A 60 -12.69 -15.54 -25.26
CA PRO A 60 -12.42 -15.03 -26.61
C PRO A 60 -13.04 -13.65 -26.84
N CYS A 61 -12.42 -12.84 -27.71
CA CYS A 61 -12.89 -11.48 -27.99
C CYS A 61 -14.23 -11.44 -28.72
N GLU A 62 -14.58 -12.51 -29.44
CA GLU A 62 -15.86 -12.67 -30.13
C GLU A 62 -17.01 -12.98 -29.16
N GLN A 63 -16.68 -13.46 -27.96
CA GLN A 63 -17.66 -13.83 -26.95
C GLN A 63 -17.98 -12.61 -26.06
N PRO A 64 -19.26 -12.21 -25.96
CA PRO A 64 -19.65 -11.15 -25.03
C PRO A 64 -19.51 -11.61 -23.58
N LEU A 65 -19.13 -10.68 -22.70
CA LEU A 65 -19.08 -10.92 -21.26
C LEU A 65 -20.50 -10.84 -20.67
N GLU A 66 -21.09 -11.99 -20.38
CA GLU A 66 -22.46 -12.09 -19.87
C GLU A 66 -22.52 -13.02 -18.65
N PHE A 67 -23.31 -12.62 -17.66
CA PHE A 67 -23.59 -13.43 -16.47
C PHE A 67 -25.06 -13.24 -16.05
N LYS A 68 -25.74 -14.34 -15.73
CA LYS A 68 -27.13 -14.36 -15.26
C LYS A 68 -27.23 -15.26 -14.02
N GLY A 69 -27.49 -14.65 -12.88
CA GLY A 69 -27.81 -15.38 -11.65
C GLY A 69 -29.18 -16.06 -11.73
N GLU A 70 -29.35 -17.13 -10.95
CA GLU A 70 -30.64 -17.80 -10.80
C GLU A 70 -31.71 -16.82 -10.27
N GLY A 71 -32.94 -16.95 -10.78
CA GLY A 71 -34.05 -16.07 -10.42
C GLY A 71 -34.06 -14.70 -11.11
N ILE A 72 -33.03 -14.33 -11.89
CA ILE A 72 -33.05 -13.10 -12.69
C ILE A 72 -33.89 -13.30 -13.96
N GLN A 73 -34.93 -12.47 -14.12
CA GLN A 73 -35.76 -12.47 -15.33
C GLN A 73 -34.98 -11.93 -16.54
N GLN A 74 -35.21 -12.52 -17.72
CA GLN A 74 -34.54 -12.10 -18.96
C GLN A 74 -34.75 -10.61 -19.27
N GLY A 75 -35.96 -10.09 -19.04
CA GLY A 75 -36.29 -8.69 -19.29
C GLY A 75 -35.48 -7.68 -18.44
N VAL A 76 -34.88 -8.10 -17.32
CA VAL A 76 -33.97 -7.24 -16.55
C VAL A 76 -32.63 -7.07 -17.28
N LEU A 77 -32.09 -8.16 -17.83
CA LEU A 77 -30.87 -8.13 -18.64
C LEU A 77 -31.09 -7.32 -19.92
N ASP A 78 -32.22 -7.50 -20.59
CA ASP A 78 -32.56 -6.76 -21.81
C ASP A 78 -32.66 -5.25 -21.52
N LYS A 79 -33.22 -4.86 -20.38
CA LYS A 79 -33.27 -3.45 -19.95
C LYS A 79 -31.88 -2.89 -19.67
N LEU A 80 -31.00 -3.66 -19.03
CA LEU A 80 -29.62 -3.27 -18.76
C LEU A 80 -28.82 -3.09 -20.05
N ARG A 81 -28.92 -4.05 -20.98
CA ARG A 81 -28.27 -3.99 -22.31
C ARG A 81 -28.75 -2.80 -23.14
N ASN A 82 -30.03 -2.45 -23.06
CA ASN A 82 -30.61 -1.30 -23.75
C ASN A 82 -30.36 0.04 -23.04
N GLY A 83 -29.57 0.08 -21.97
CA GLY A 83 -29.25 1.31 -21.23
C GLY A 83 -30.44 1.94 -20.50
N ARG A 84 -31.49 1.15 -20.22
CA ARG A 84 -32.67 1.63 -19.47
C ARG A 84 -32.37 1.86 -17.99
N TYR A 85 -31.27 1.31 -17.49
CA TYR A 85 -30.73 1.60 -16.17
C TYR A 85 -29.53 2.56 -16.33
N PRO A 86 -29.58 3.78 -15.77
CA PRO A 86 -28.45 4.70 -15.83
C PRO A 86 -27.28 4.17 -14.99
N PRO A 87 -26.03 4.38 -15.42
CA PRO A 87 -24.87 4.01 -14.63
C PRO A 87 -24.82 4.86 -13.36
N GLN A 88 -24.86 4.21 -12.19
CA GLN A 88 -24.76 4.89 -10.90
C GLN A 88 -23.32 5.08 -10.44
N ALA A 89 -22.42 4.19 -10.88
CA ALA A 89 -21.01 4.22 -10.58
C ALA A 89 -20.21 3.62 -11.75
N SER A 90 -18.96 4.05 -11.90
CA SER A 90 -18.06 3.57 -12.95
C SER A 90 -16.67 3.31 -12.36
N LEU A 91 -16.05 2.22 -12.80
CA LEU A 91 -14.71 1.82 -12.41
C LEU A 91 -13.84 1.68 -13.66
N ASN A 92 -12.71 2.38 -13.71
CA ASN A 92 -11.75 2.29 -14.81
C ASN A 92 -10.54 1.43 -14.40
N LEU A 93 -10.29 0.37 -15.16
CA LEU A 93 -9.20 -0.59 -14.94
C LEU A 93 -8.14 -0.57 -16.06
N LEU A 94 -8.17 0.43 -16.95
CA LEU A 94 -7.24 0.53 -18.07
C LEU A 94 -5.79 0.72 -17.59
N ARG A 95 -4.86 -0.03 -18.21
CA ARG A 95 -3.41 0.01 -17.93
C ARG A 95 -3.05 -0.31 -16.47
N GLN A 96 -3.89 -1.06 -15.76
CA GLN A 96 -3.62 -1.51 -14.40
C GLN A 96 -3.12 -2.97 -14.38
N PRO A 97 -2.13 -3.30 -13.53
CA PRO A 97 -1.77 -4.68 -13.26
C PRO A 97 -2.95 -5.47 -12.68
N VAL A 98 -2.99 -6.77 -12.93
CA VAL A 98 -4.09 -7.66 -12.51
C VAL A 98 -4.38 -7.55 -11.00
N GLU A 99 -3.34 -7.54 -10.16
CA GLU A 99 -3.53 -7.45 -8.70
C GLU A 99 -4.12 -6.10 -8.27
N THR A 100 -3.74 -5.01 -8.93
CA THR A 100 -4.31 -3.68 -8.66
C THR A 100 -5.78 -3.64 -9.09
N SER A 101 -6.10 -4.20 -10.26
CA SER A 101 -7.48 -4.30 -10.76
C SER A 101 -8.36 -5.13 -9.83
N ARG A 102 -7.85 -6.26 -9.32
CA ARG A 102 -8.54 -7.13 -8.36
C ARG A 102 -8.88 -6.40 -7.07
N GLN A 103 -7.93 -5.64 -6.53
CA GLN A 103 -8.17 -4.85 -5.33
C GLN A 103 -9.18 -3.73 -5.58
N ALA A 104 -9.02 -2.98 -6.68
CA ALA A 104 -9.92 -1.90 -7.05
C ALA A 104 -11.36 -2.38 -7.26
N LEU A 105 -11.55 -3.51 -7.95
CA LEU A 105 -12.85 -4.14 -8.16
C LEU A 105 -13.49 -4.56 -6.84
N PHE A 106 -12.74 -5.21 -5.95
CA PHE A 106 -13.26 -5.60 -4.64
C PHE A 106 -13.72 -4.40 -3.81
N ARG A 107 -12.92 -3.31 -3.79
CA ARG A 107 -13.30 -2.06 -3.09
C ARG A 107 -14.60 -1.50 -3.64
N PHE A 108 -14.71 -1.48 -4.97
CA PHE A 108 -15.87 -0.93 -5.67
C PHE A 108 -17.16 -1.71 -5.39
N ILE A 109 -17.09 -3.03 -5.22
CA ILE A 109 -18.24 -3.89 -4.91
C ILE A 109 -18.63 -3.78 -3.42
N MET A 110 -17.68 -3.57 -2.51
CA MET A 110 -17.92 -3.48 -1.06
C MET A 110 -18.34 -2.08 -0.58
N GLN A 111 -18.26 -1.06 -1.43
CA GLN A 111 -18.69 0.30 -1.13
C GLN A 111 -20.22 0.41 -1.17
#